data_AF-A0A6A7RVH9-F1
#
_entry.id   AF-A0A6A7RVH9-F1
#
_cell.length_a   1.000
_cell.length_b   1.000
_cell.length_c   1.000
_cell.angle_alpha   90.00
_cell.angle_beta   90.00
_cell.angle_gamma   90.00
#
_symmetry.space_group_name_H-M   'P 1'
#
loop_
_entity.id
_entity.type
_entity.pdbx_description
1 polymer ?
#
loop_
_entity_poly.entity_id
_entity_poly.type
_entity_poly.pdbx_seq_one_letter_code
_entity_poly.pdbx_strand_id
1 'polypeptide(L)'
;MRWLLWILRFALFLLFCAFALRNTDPVDVHFFLDATWQAPVAIILLATFAAGVASGILFLFASLLGRRRELARLKRELSQLRARLVAHRESPM
;
A
#
# COMPACT_ATOMS: atom_id res chain seq x y z
N MET A 1 -13.16 0.96 18.62
CA MET A 1 -12.30 0.92 17.40
C MET A 1 -12.97 1.52 16.17
N ARG A 2 -14.15 1.06 15.71
CA ARG A 2 -14.83 1.63 14.53
C ARG A 2 -15.19 3.12 14.66
N TRP A 3 -15.55 3.58 15.86
CA TRP A 3 -15.86 4.99 16.13
C TRP A 3 -14.64 5.90 15.93
N LEU A 4 -13.45 5.49 16.37
CA LEU A 4 -12.23 6.28 16.19
C LEU A 4 -11.87 6.46 14.71
N LEU A 5 -12.03 5.41 13.90
CA LEU A 5 -11.85 5.47 12.45
C LEU A 5 -12.88 6.37 11.77
N TRP A 6 -14.14 6.37 12.24
CA TRP A 6 -15.17 7.28 11.74
C TRP A 6 -14.86 8.74 12.07
N ILE A 7 -14.45 9.03 13.31
CA ILE A 7 -14.03 10.38 13.73
C ILE A 7 -12.84 10.84 12.88
N LEU A 8 -11.82 10.00 12.73
CA LEU A 8 -10.67 10.32 11.89
C LEU A 8 -11.10 10.61 10.44
N ARG A 9 -12.03 9.83 9.89
CA ARG A 9 -12.51 10.00 8.51
C ARG A 9 -13.31 11.29 8.33
N PHE A 10 -14.15 11.64 9.30
CA PHE A 10 -14.84 12.93 9.32
C PHE A 10 -13.86 14.10 9.51
N ALA A 11 -12.91 14.00 10.42
CA ALA A 11 -11.89 15.02 10.63
C ALA A 11 -11.06 15.26 9.36
N LEU A 12 -10.65 14.18 8.69
CA LEU A 12 -9.92 14.26 7.42
C LEU A 12 -10.78 14.88 6.32
N PHE A 13 -12.06 14.51 6.24
CA PHE A 13 -13.00 15.09 5.29
C PHE A 13 -13.20 16.60 5.54
N LEU A 14 -13.44 17.01 6.78
CA LEU A 14 -13.56 18.43 7.15
C LEU A 14 -12.28 19.18 6.81
N LEU A 15 -11.10 18.61 7.09
CA LEU A 15 -9.82 19.20 6.77
C LEU A 15 -9.68 19.43 5.25
N PHE A 16 -9.91 18.40 4.43
CA PHE A 16 -9.83 18.53 2.98
C PHE A 16 -10.90 19.47 2.41
N CYS A 17 -12.11 19.45 2.96
CA CYS A 17 -13.20 20.32 2.54
C CYS A 17 -12.89 21.79 2.85
N ALA A 18 -12.48 22.09 4.09
CA ALA A 18 -12.07 23.43 4.49
C ALA A 18 -10.86 23.91 3.68
N PHE A 19 -9.89 23.01 3.43
CA PHE A 19 -8.73 23.30 2.58
C PHE A 19 -9.16 23.64 1.15
N ALA A 20 -10.05 22.86 0.54
CA ALA A 20 -10.55 23.10 -0.81
C ALA A 20 -11.32 24.43 -0.90
N LEU A 21 -12.19 24.71 0.07
CA LEU A 21 -12.93 25.97 0.14
C LEU A 21 -11.99 27.18 0.25
N ARG A 22 -10.91 27.07 1.04
CA ARG A 22 -9.95 28.17 1.23
C ARG A 22 -8.94 28.30 0.09
N ASN A 23 -8.71 27.24 -0.68
CA ASN A 23 -7.73 27.18 -1.77
C ASN A 23 -8.44 26.83 -3.09
N THR A 24 -9.50 27.58 -3.41
CA THR A 24 -10.23 27.45 -4.67
C THR A 24 -9.46 28.08 -5.84
N ASP A 25 -8.57 29.04 -5.54
CA ASP A 25 -7.79 29.72 -6.56
C ASP A 25 -6.90 28.72 -7.32
N PRO A 26 -6.90 28.79 -8.67
CA PRO A 26 -6.07 27.93 -9.49
C PRO A 26 -4.59 28.27 -9.30
N VAL A 27 -3.76 27.24 -9.22
CA VAL A 27 -2.30 27.35 -9.16
C VAL A 27 -1.70 26.74 -10.42
N ASP A 28 -0.69 27.40 -10.98
CA ASP A 28 0.10 26.89 -12.10
C ASP A 28 1.02 25.75 -11.66
N VAL A 29 0.85 24.59 -12.28
CA VAL A 29 1.76 23.45 -12.14
C VAL A 29 2.57 23.33 -13.42
N HIS A 30 3.85 23.65 -13.32
CA HIS A 30 4.79 23.48 -14.43
C HIS A 30 5.30 22.05 -14.45
N PHE A 31 4.92 21.32 -15.50
CA PHE A 31 5.42 19.99 -15.82
C PHE A 31 6.62 20.08 -16.77
N PHE A 32 7.20 18.92 -17.06
CA PHE A 32 8.24 18.78 -18.08
C PHE A 32 7.69 19.21 -19.46
N LEU A 33 8.58 19.67 -20.36
CA LEU A 33 8.25 20.13 -21.73
C LEU A 33 7.43 21.44 -21.79
N ASP A 34 7.66 22.37 -20.85
CA ASP A 34 6.95 23.66 -20.75
C ASP A 34 5.42 23.56 -20.61
N ALA A 35 4.92 22.35 -20.31
CA ALA A 35 3.50 22.11 -20.09
C ALA A 35 3.08 22.71 -18.75
N THR A 36 2.18 23.68 -18.77
CA THR A 36 1.63 24.29 -17.55
C THR A 36 0.17 23.91 -17.41
N TRP A 37 -0.20 23.35 -16.26
CA TRP A 37 -1.58 23.00 -15.98
C TRP A 37 -2.09 23.75 -14.75
N GLN A 38 -3.26 24.36 -14.90
CA GLN A 38 -3.92 25.11 -13.83
C GLN A 38 -4.94 24.23 -13.14
N ALA A 39 -4.76 24.06 -11.83
CA ALA A 39 -5.72 23.40 -10.98
C ALA A 39 -5.67 23.97 -9.56
N PRO A 40 -6.80 23.99 -8.83
CA PRO A 40 -6.78 24.29 -7.40
C PRO A 40 -5.88 23.31 -6.63
N VAL A 41 -5.18 23.80 -5.61
CA VAL A 41 -4.22 23.00 -4.81
C VAL A 41 -4.84 21.71 -4.26
N ALA A 42 -6.12 21.76 -3.90
CA ALA A 42 -6.85 20.59 -3.41
C ALA A 42 -6.88 19.42 -4.43
N ILE A 43 -7.03 19.71 -5.73
CA ILE A 43 -7.04 18.69 -6.78
C ILE A 43 -5.66 18.06 -6.91
N ILE A 44 -4.62 18.88 -6.92
CA ILE A 44 -3.22 18.45 -7.04
C ILE A 44 -2.86 17.54 -5.85
N LEU A 45 -3.23 17.95 -4.64
CA LEU A 45 -3.01 17.18 -3.42
C LEU A 45 -3.75 15.83 -3.46
N LEU A 46 -5.01 15.83 -3.90
CA LEU A 46 -5.79 14.59 -4.00
C LEU A 46 -5.19 13.63 -5.04
N ALA A 47 -4.78 14.13 -6.20
CA ALA A 47 -4.19 13.32 -7.26
C ALA A 47 -2.86 12.69 -6.83
N THR A 48 -1.97 13.47 -6.23
CA THR A 48 -0.67 12.97 -5.73
C THR A 48 -0.85 11.99 -4.58
N PHE A 49 -1.80 12.24 -3.66
CA PHE A 49 -2.14 11.32 -2.59
C PHE A 49 -2.68 9.99 -3.15
N ALA A 50 -3.63 10.03 -4.09
CA ALA A 50 -4.20 8.85 -4.72
C ALA A 50 -3.12 8.03 -5.45
N ALA A 51 -2.20 8.68 -6.16
CA ALA A 51 -1.05 8.03 -6.80
C ALA A 51 -0.12 7.35 -5.77
N GLY A 52 0.13 7.99 -4.63
CA GLY A 52 0.88 7.42 -3.52
C GLY A 52 0.22 6.19 -2.91
N VAL A 53 -1.09 6.24 -2.66
CA VAL A 53 -1.88 5.11 -2.16
C VAL A 53 -1.86 3.95 -3.17
N ALA A 54 -2.09 4.23 -4.45
CA ALA A 54 -2.04 3.22 -5.50
C ALA A 54 -0.66 2.54 -5.56
N SER A 55 0.42 3.33 -5.50
CA SER A 55 1.79 2.82 -5.46
C SER A 55 2.03 1.96 -4.21
N GLY A 56 1.60 2.41 -3.03
CA GLY A 56 1.71 1.65 -1.78
C GLY A 56 0.98 0.31 -1.84
N ILE A 57 -0.23 0.27 -2.41
CA ILE A 57 -0.98 -0.96 -2.65
C ILE A 57 -0.21 -1.89 -3.59
N LEU A 58 0.37 -1.37 -4.68
CA LEU A 58 1.18 -2.16 -5.60
C LEU A 58 2.41 -2.77 -4.90
N PHE A 59 3.10 -2.01 -4.07
CA PHE A 59 4.22 -2.52 -3.26
C PHE A 59 3.78 -3.63 -2.29
N LEU A 60 2.65 -3.44 -1.60
CA LEU A 60 2.09 -4.46 -0.72
C LEU A 60 1.73 -5.74 -1.48
N PHE A 61 1.10 -5.61 -2.66
CA PHE A 61 0.78 -6.72 -3.53
C PHE A 61 2.04 -7.49 -3.99
N ALA A 62 3.05 -6.77 -4.47
CA ALA A 62 4.31 -7.35 -4.91
C ALA A 62 5.01 -8.10 -3.74
N SER A 63 5.04 -7.49 -2.56
CA SER A 63 5.57 -8.10 -1.34
C SER A 63 4.82 -9.39 -1.00
N LEU A 64 3.49 -9.37 -0.99
CA LEU A 64 2.66 -10.53 -0.66
C LEU A 64 2.90 -11.71 -1.61
N LEU A 65 3.13 -11.43 -2.89
CA LEU A 65 3.45 -12.45 -3.89
C LEU A 65 4.82 -13.10 -3.63
N GLY A 66 5.83 -12.31 -3.26
CA GLY A 66 7.13 -12.80 -2.81
C GLY A 66 7.00 -13.69 -1.57
N ARG A 67 6.25 -13.24 -0.56
CA ARG A 67 5.99 -14.02 0.66
C ARG A 67 5.29 -15.35 0.38
N ARG A 68 4.33 -15.38 -0.57
CA ARG A 68 3.66 -16.62 -0.97
C ARG A 68 4.62 -17.65 -1.55
N ARG A 69 5.59 -17.23 -2.36
CA ARG A 69 6.62 -18.12 -2.92
C ARG A 69 7.53 -18.67 -1.83
N GLU A 70 7.96 -17.81 -0.91
CA GLU A 70 8.80 -18.17 0.24
C GLU A 70 8.08 -19.19 1.14
N LEU A 71 6.80 -18.96 1.47
CA LEU A 71 5.97 -19.90 2.23
C LEU A 71 5.84 -21.26 1.54
N ALA A 72 5.66 -21.29 0.22
CA ALA A 72 5.59 -22.55 -0.53
C ALA A 72 6.92 -23.32 -0.49
N ARG A 73 8.05 -22.62 -0.57
CA ARG A 73 9.39 -23.22 -0.45
C ARG A 73 9.63 -23.77 0.96
N LEU A 74 9.37 -22.97 1.99
CA LEU A 74 9.51 -23.37 3.40
C LEU A 74 8.66 -24.60 3.73
N LYS A 75 7.42 -24.68 3.22
CA LYS A 75 6.57 -25.86 3.40
C LYS A 75 7.17 -27.12 2.79
N ARG A 76 7.79 -27.02 1.60
CA ARG A 76 8.46 -28.16 0.94
C ARG A 76 9.68 -28.63 1.74
N GLU A 77 10.53 -27.70 2.18
CA GLU A 77 11.71 -28.02 3.01
C GLU A 77 11.28 -28.70 4.33
N LEU A 78 10.22 -28.21 4.96
CA LEU A 78 9.67 -28.80 6.19
C LEU A 78 9.11 -30.21 5.97
N SER A 79 8.44 -30.48 4.83
CA SER A 79 8.00 -31.84 4.49
C SER A 79 9.16 -32.81 4.25
N GLN A 80 10.24 -32.35 3.61
CA GLN A 80 11.43 -33.16 3.36
C GLN A 80 12.18 -33.48 4.66
N LEU A 81 12.34 -32.50 5.55
CA LEU A 81 12.93 -32.69 6.88
C LEU A 81 12.13 -33.69 7.71
N ARG A 82 10.80 -33.58 7.72
CA ARG A 82 9.93 -34.55 8.40
C ARG A 82 10.11 -35.96 7.85
N ALA A 83 10.15 -36.13 6.52
CA ALA A 83 10.37 -37.43 5.90
C ALA A 83 11.74 -38.04 6.27
N ARG A 84 12.81 -37.22 6.32
CA ARG A 84 14.13 -37.65 6.78
C ARG A 84 14.15 -38.08 8.23
N LEU A 85 13.49 -37.33 9.11
CA LEU A 85 13.39 -37.68 10.53
C LEU A 85 12.64 -39.00 10.74
N VAL A 86 11.57 -39.24 10.00
CA VAL A 86 10.84 -40.53 10.05
C VAL A 86 11.74 -41.67 9.57
N ALA A 87 12.40 -41.53 8.42
CA ALA A 87 13.33 -42.54 7.90
C ALA A 87 14.52 -42.81 8.86
N HIS A 88 15.04 -41.78 9.53
CA HIS A 88 16.10 -41.95 10.53
C HIS A 88 15.59 -42.64 11.81
N ARG A 89 14.32 -42.44 12.18
CA ARG A 89 13.69 -43.09 13.34
C ARG A 89 13.32 -44.55 13.06
N GLU A 90 13.00 -44.89 11.81
CA GLU A 90 12.68 -46.24 11.34
C GLU A 90 13.91 -47.09 11.00
N SER A 91 15.12 -46.52 11.06
CA SER A 91 16.37 -47.25 11.01
C SER A 91 16.97 -47.36 12.42
N PRO A 92 16.36 -48.09 13.38
CA PRO A 92 17.11 -48.56 14.52
C PRO A 92 18.11 -49.61 14.02
N MET A 93 19.30 -49.55 14.62
CA MET A 93 20.47 -50.41 14.38
C MET A 93 20.15 -51.85 13.99
#